data_AF-A0A7V8Z0U7-F1
#
_entry.id   AF-A0A7V8Z0U7-F1
#
_cell.length_a   1.000
_cell.length_b   1.000
_cell.length_c   1.000
_cell.angle_alpha   90.00
_cell.angle_beta   90.00
_cell.angle_gamma   90.00
#
_symmetry.space_group_name_H-M   'P 1'
#
loop_
_entity.id
_entity.type
_entity.pdbx_description
1 polymer ?
#
loop_
_entity_poly.entity_id
_entity_poly.type
_entity_poly.pdbx_seq_one_letter_code
_entity_poly.pdbx_strand_id
1 'polypeptide(L)'
;MLNADVLTFQEFVTHEPLPLSKIQSAVLEFLQGRDDAVLFGAQAVNAYVSEPRMTQDVDILSTRARDLAENLREHLSETFHIAIRVREVGEGKGFRIYQTRKEGNRHLVDLRAVEELPNTETIENVLVLSPAELIASKVISYHSRKGRPKAGTDWRDIVVLLLRFPELKERVSETLQAKDVSGAVLETWAEISRQDFQFEDEDEDLAF
;
A
#
# COMPACT_ATOMS: atom_id res chain seq x y z
N MET A 1 4.57 5.88 -15.49
CA MET A 1 5.51 6.49 -14.53
C MET A 1 4.99 6.20 -13.14
N LEU A 2 5.66 5.33 -12.37
CA LEU A 2 5.35 5.17 -10.95
C LEU A 2 5.88 6.42 -10.24
N ASN A 3 4.98 7.16 -9.58
CA ASN A 3 5.21 8.51 -9.05
C ASN A 3 6.06 8.47 -7.78
N ALA A 4 7.36 8.17 -7.92
CA ALA A 4 8.26 7.96 -6.79
C ALA A 4 8.99 9.23 -6.32
N ASP A 5 8.95 10.33 -7.06
CA ASP A 5 9.69 11.59 -6.75
C ASP A 5 8.83 12.69 -6.12
N VAL A 6 7.82 12.33 -5.31
CA VAL A 6 6.94 13.32 -4.68
C VAL A 6 7.51 13.78 -3.33
N LEU A 7 7.93 15.04 -3.26
CA LEU A 7 8.41 15.71 -2.05
C LEU A 7 7.23 16.26 -1.23
N THR A 8 7.18 15.99 0.08
CA THR A 8 6.19 16.67 0.94
C THR A 8 6.62 18.11 1.20
N PHE A 9 5.65 19.02 1.40
CA PHE A 9 5.97 20.40 1.76
C PHE A 9 6.78 20.50 3.06
N GLN A 10 6.54 19.59 4.01
CA GLN A 10 7.34 19.51 5.23
C GLN A 10 8.82 19.23 4.91
N GLU A 11 9.12 18.23 4.06
CA GLU A 11 10.48 17.91 3.64
C GLU A 11 11.15 19.05 2.86
N PHE A 12 10.37 19.80 2.08
CA PHE A 12 10.85 20.99 1.40
C PHE A 12 11.31 22.06 2.40
N VAL A 13 10.46 22.39 3.38
CA VAL A 13 10.76 23.43 4.39
C VAL A 13 11.90 23.01 5.31
N THR A 14 11.99 21.73 5.66
CA THR A 14 13.07 21.22 6.53
C THR A 14 14.36 20.94 5.78
N HIS A 15 14.38 21.14 4.46
CA HIS A 15 15.49 20.74 3.58
C HIS A 15 15.94 19.30 3.87
N GLU A 16 14.98 18.38 3.97
CA GLU A 16 15.25 16.98 4.31
C GLU A 16 16.30 16.40 3.35
N PRO A 17 17.48 16.01 3.84
CA PRO A 17 18.57 15.56 2.98
C PRO A 17 18.27 14.24 2.30
N LEU A 18 17.41 13.41 2.92
CA LEU A 18 16.93 12.16 2.37
C LEU A 18 15.39 12.10 2.36
N PRO A 19 14.76 12.67 1.31
CA PRO A 19 13.31 12.62 1.14
C PRO A 19 12.77 11.19 1.11
N LEU A 20 11.51 11.03 1.52
CA LEU A 20 10.81 9.75 1.58
C LEU A 20 10.80 9.06 0.22
N SER A 21 10.53 9.86 -0.81
CA SER A 21 10.54 9.47 -2.22
C SER A 21 11.76 8.64 -2.59
N LYS A 22 12.97 9.12 -2.25
CA LYS A 22 14.21 8.41 -2.52
C LYS A 22 14.31 7.06 -1.83
N ILE A 23 13.84 6.98 -0.58
CA ILE A 23 13.83 5.73 0.17
C ILE A 23 12.82 4.76 -0.43
N GLN A 24 11.61 5.25 -0.77
CA GLN A 24 10.57 4.44 -1.40
C GLN A 24 11.02 3.91 -2.77
N SER A 25 11.70 4.72 -3.59
CA SER A 25 12.31 4.27 -4.86
C SER A 25 13.27 3.11 -4.63
N ALA A 26 14.20 3.23 -3.68
CA ALA A 26 15.14 2.14 -3.36
C ALA A 26 14.43 0.87 -2.87
N VAL A 27 13.33 1.00 -2.11
CA VAL A 27 12.51 -0.15 -1.72
C VAL A 27 11.88 -0.82 -2.95
N LEU A 28 11.33 -0.05 -3.89
CA LEU A 28 10.71 -0.60 -5.10
C LEU A 28 11.75 -1.23 -6.03
N GLU A 29 12.92 -0.62 -6.18
CA GLU A 29 14.06 -1.19 -6.92
C GLU A 29 14.53 -2.50 -6.29
N PHE A 30 14.63 -2.56 -4.97
CA PHE A 30 14.97 -3.78 -4.24
C PHE A 30 13.96 -4.92 -4.46
N LEU A 31 12.69 -4.59 -4.73
CA LEU A 31 11.63 -5.57 -5.00
C LEU A 31 11.64 -6.10 -6.44
N GLN A 32 12.40 -5.50 -7.35
CA GLN A 32 12.43 -5.94 -8.75
C GLN A 32 12.97 -7.36 -8.89
N GLY A 33 12.27 -8.18 -9.68
CA GLY A 33 12.64 -9.56 -10.01
C GLY A 33 12.43 -10.57 -8.88
N ARG A 34 11.84 -10.14 -7.75
CA ARG A 34 11.54 -11.03 -6.64
C ARG A 34 10.24 -11.80 -6.87
N ASP A 35 10.25 -13.07 -6.48
CA ASP A 35 9.10 -13.99 -6.51
C ASP A 35 8.55 -14.29 -5.11
N ASP A 36 9.17 -13.74 -4.06
CA ASP A 36 8.84 -13.97 -2.66
C ASP A 36 8.23 -12.74 -1.95
N ALA A 37 7.97 -11.66 -2.69
CA ALA A 37 7.54 -10.38 -2.16
C ALA A 37 6.55 -9.68 -3.10
N VAL A 38 5.46 -9.16 -2.54
CA VAL A 38 4.39 -8.50 -3.30
C VAL A 38 4.06 -7.14 -2.69
N LEU A 39 4.05 -6.11 -3.54
CA LEU A 39 3.61 -4.77 -3.18
C LEU A 39 2.09 -4.75 -2.97
N PHE A 40 1.63 -4.22 -1.84
CA PHE A 40 0.22 -4.00 -1.56
C PHE A 40 -0.04 -2.60 -1.01
N GLY A 41 -1.25 -2.36 -0.50
CA GLY A 41 -1.57 -1.14 0.22
C GLY A 41 -1.61 0.09 -0.67
N ALA A 42 -1.19 1.24 -0.13
CA ALA A 42 -1.30 2.52 -0.81
C ALA A 42 -0.47 2.60 -2.11
N GLN A 43 0.75 2.09 -2.08
CA GLN A 43 1.66 2.17 -3.22
C GLN A 43 1.22 1.24 -4.36
N ALA A 44 0.60 0.10 -4.04
CA ALA A 44 -0.04 -0.75 -5.04
C ALA A 44 -1.24 -0.07 -5.71
N VAL A 45 -2.06 0.70 -4.96
CA VAL A 45 -3.16 1.48 -5.55
C VAL A 45 -2.62 2.46 -6.59
N ASN A 46 -1.55 3.17 -6.24
CA ASN A 46 -0.87 4.12 -7.12
C ASN A 46 -0.33 3.50 -8.43
N ALA A 47 -0.15 2.17 -8.49
CA ALA A 47 0.26 1.49 -9.71
C ALA A 47 -0.86 1.39 -10.77
N TYR A 48 -2.13 1.56 -10.36
CA TYR A 48 -3.29 1.31 -11.22
C TYR A 48 -4.13 2.56 -11.54
N VAL A 49 -3.93 3.67 -10.82
CA VAL A 49 -4.77 4.87 -10.95
C VAL A 49 -4.01 6.03 -11.59
N SER A 50 -4.74 6.91 -12.29
CA SER A 50 -4.20 8.13 -12.91
C SER A 50 -3.78 9.19 -11.90
N GLU A 51 -4.49 9.25 -10.76
CA GLU A 51 -4.23 10.20 -9.68
C GLU A 51 -3.64 9.51 -8.43
N PRO A 52 -2.33 9.23 -8.44
CA PRO A 52 -1.66 8.65 -7.30
C PRO A 52 -1.69 9.62 -6.11
N ARG A 53 -1.87 9.09 -4.91
CA ARG A 53 -1.73 9.87 -3.67
C ARG A 53 -0.39 9.62 -3.01
N MET A 54 0.09 10.61 -2.24
CA MET A 54 1.26 10.40 -1.41
C MET A 54 1.01 9.31 -0.35
N THR A 55 2.07 8.58 -0.04
CA THR A 55 2.07 7.50 0.97
C THR A 55 3.26 7.73 1.91
N GLN A 56 3.14 7.29 3.16
CA GLN A 56 4.20 7.45 4.16
C GLN A 56 5.13 6.22 4.23
N ASP A 57 4.63 5.06 3.81
CA ASP A 57 5.26 3.76 3.94
C ASP A 57 4.97 2.87 2.74
N VAL A 58 5.84 1.88 2.53
CA VAL A 58 5.65 0.81 1.54
C VAL A 58 5.11 -0.43 2.25
N ASP A 59 3.99 -0.94 1.77
CA ASP A 59 3.32 -2.13 2.29
C ASP A 59 3.72 -3.36 1.45
N ILE A 60 4.29 -4.40 2.08
CA ILE A 60 4.77 -5.62 1.40
C ILE A 60 4.22 -6.90 2.06
N LEU A 61 3.72 -7.84 1.25
CA LEU A 61 3.46 -9.21 1.66
C LEU A 61 4.65 -10.09 1.27
N SER A 62 5.04 -11.04 2.10
CA SER A 62 6.13 -11.96 1.76
C SER A 62 5.99 -13.34 2.39
N THR A 63 6.38 -14.37 1.63
CA THR A 63 6.53 -15.75 2.11
C THR A 63 7.80 -15.95 2.94
N ARG A 64 8.72 -14.99 2.92
CA ARG A 64 9.98 -14.98 3.70
C ARG A 64 10.16 -13.66 4.45
N ALA A 65 9.09 -13.17 5.08
CA ALA A 65 9.02 -11.81 5.61
C ALA A 65 10.15 -11.43 6.59
N ARG A 66 10.62 -12.37 7.43
CA ARG A 66 11.74 -12.11 8.37
C ARG A 66 13.05 -11.85 7.63
N ASP A 67 13.43 -12.75 6.73
CA ASP A 67 14.67 -12.63 5.95
C ASP A 67 14.61 -11.41 5.02
N LEU A 68 13.45 -11.17 4.41
CA LEU A 68 13.22 -10.00 3.57
C LEU A 68 13.37 -8.69 4.37
N ALA A 69 12.86 -8.64 5.61
CA ALA A 69 12.98 -7.47 6.46
C ALA A 69 14.44 -7.15 6.82
N GLU A 70 15.24 -8.16 7.15
CA GLU A 70 16.67 -7.97 7.45
C GLU A 70 17.48 -7.60 6.20
N ASN A 71 17.25 -8.27 5.08
CA ASN A 71 17.92 -7.93 3.80
C ASN A 71 17.60 -6.49 3.36
N LEU A 72 16.34 -6.06 3.51
CA LEU A 72 15.93 -4.71 3.18
C LEU A 72 16.48 -3.68 4.18
N ARG A 73 16.58 -4.02 5.48
CA ARG A 73 17.27 -3.19 6.48
C ARG A 73 18.72 -2.96 6.06
N GLU A 74 19.44 -4.01 5.69
CA GLU A 74 20.84 -3.95 5.28
C GLU A 74 21.00 -3.11 4.01
N HIS A 75 20.21 -3.41 2.97
CA HIS A 75 20.21 -2.66 1.73
C HIS A 75 20.00 -1.16 1.94
N LEU A 76 18.98 -0.75 2.71
CA LEU A 76 18.71 0.67 2.97
C LEU A 76 19.80 1.32 3.85
N SER A 77 20.36 0.57 4.80
CA SER A 77 21.44 1.05 5.67
C SER A 77 22.73 1.28 4.88
N GLU A 78 23.05 0.41 3.93
CA GLU A 78 24.24 0.50 3.09
C GLU A 78 24.10 1.59 2.03
N THR A 79 22.95 1.64 1.34
CA THR A 79 22.69 2.60 0.26
C THR A 79 22.67 4.05 0.76
N PHE A 80 22.10 4.30 1.94
CA PHE A 80 21.89 5.66 2.43
C PHE A 80 22.74 6.03 3.65
N HIS A 81 23.51 5.08 4.21
CA HIS A 81 24.31 5.29 5.43
C HIS A 81 23.49 5.82 6.62
N ILE A 82 22.26 5.33 6.77
CA ILE A 82 21.32 5.72 7.83
C ILE A 82 21.05 4.57 8.82
N ALA A 83 20.70 4.93 10.06
CA ALA A 83 20.35 3.95 11.08
C ALA A 83 18.93 3.38 10.85
N ILE A 84 18.85 2.18 10.26
CA ILE A 84 17.60 1.42 10.10
C ILE A 84 17.49 0.32 11.16
N ARG A 85 16.27 0.06 11.60
CA ARG A 85 15.92 -1.02 12.54
C ARG A 85 14.69 -1.76 12.03
N VAL A 86 14.62 -3.05 12.37
CA VAL A 86 13.44 -3.89 12.20
C VAL A 86 12.81 -4.12 13.57
N ARG A 87 11.48 -4.05 13.62
CA ARG A 87 10.69 -4.41 14.79
C ARG A 87 9.59 -5.39 14.39
N GLU A 88 9.45 -6.46 15.15
CA GLU A 88 8.32 -7.39 15.01
C GLU A 88 7.02 -6.75 15.53
N VAL A 89 5.94 -6.92 14.77
CA VAL A 89 4.62 -6.34 15.06
C VAL A 89 3.52 -7.40 14.93
N GLY A 90 2.43 -7.22 15.69
CA GLY A 90 1.25 -8.09 15.61
C GLY A 90 1.52 -9.54 16.02
N GLU A 91 2.28 -9.76 17.11
CA GLU A 91 2.60 -11.10 17.64
C GLU A 91 3.30 -12.01 16.60
N GLY A 92 4.26 -11.45 15.85
CA GLY A 92 5.06 -12.19 14.86
C GLY A 92 4.45 -12.28 13.46
N LYS A 93 3.30 -11.64 13.24
CA LYS A 93 2.61 -11.64 11.94
C LYS A 93 3.19 -10.63 10.95
N GLY A 94 4.04 -9.71 11.40
CA GLY A 94 4.67 -8.73 10.53
C GLY A 94 5.92 -8.09 11.10
N PHE A 95 6.59 -7.33 10.25
CA PHE A 95 7.82 -6.61 10.53
C PHE A 95 7.65 -5.16 10.10
N ARG A 96 8.10 -4.23 10.94
CA ARG A 96 8.17 -2.82 10.61
C ARG A 96 9.62 -2.41 10.47
N ILE A 97 9.97 -1.87 9.31
CA ILE A 97 11.26 -1.25 9.05
C ILE A 97 11.12 0.26 9.25
N TYR A 98 12.00 0.82 10.07
CA TYR A 98 11.97 2.25 10.38
C TYR A 98 13.38 2.83 10.49
N GLN A 99 13.51 4.10 10.12
CA GLN A 99 14.70 4.89 10.37
C GLN A 99 14.63 5.48 11.78
N THR A 100 15.71 5.35 12.53
CA THR A 100 15.84 5.99 13.85
C THR A 100 16.34 7.42 13.65
N ARG A 101 15.59 8.42 14.14
CA ARG A 101 15.99 9.84 14.11
C ARG A 101 15.85 10.45 15.50
N LYS A 102 16.51 11.60 15.72
CA LYS A 102 16.41 12.35 16.99
C LYS A 102 14.99 12.84 17.27
N GLU A 103 14.26 13.23 16.22
CA GLU A 103 12.90 13.79 16.29
C GLU A 103 11.79 12.73 16.37
N GLY A 104 12.16 11.45 16.30
CA GLY A 104 11.22 10.33 16.28
C GLY A 104 11.53 9.34 15.16
N ASN A 105 10.97 8.15 15.27
CA ASN A 105 11.17 7.11 14.27
C ASN A 105 10.34 7.42 13.02
N ARG A 106 10.99 7.36 11.85
CA ARG A 106 10.31 7.44 10.55
C ARG A 106 10.01 6.02 10.08
N HIS A 107 8.74 5.67 9.99
CA HIS A 107 8.33 4.37 9.43
C HIS A 107 8.56 4.38 7.92
N LEU A 108 9.09 3.29 7.38
CA LEU A 108 9.47 3.18 5.97
C LEU A 108 8.72 2.06 5.27
N VAL A 109 8.67 0.88 5.89
CA VAL A 109 8.09 -0.32 5.29
C VAL A 109 7.33 -1.12 6.35
N ASP A 110 6.13 -1.55 6.00
CA ASP A 110 5.36 -2.55 6.75
C ASP A 110 5.33 -3.86 5.95
N LEU A 111 5.92 -4.90 6.52
CA LEU A 111 6.00 -6.25 5.98
C LEU A 111 5.02 -7.17 6.71
N ARG A 112 4.25 -7.96 5.97
CA ARG A 112 3.38 -9.00 6.55
C ARG A 112 3.77 -10.37 6.02
N ALA A 113 3.84 -11.33 6.93
CA ALA A 113 4.08 -12.72 6.57
C ALA A 113 2.80 -13.32 5.97
N VAL A 114 2.96 -14.06 4.88
CA VAL A 114 1.91 -14.88 4.26
C VAL A 114 2.48 -16.25 3.94
N GLU A 115 1.66 -17.29 3.97
CA GLU A 115 2.12 -18.64 3.61
C GLU A 115 2.28 -18.77 2.08
N GLU A 116 1.36 -18.19 1.33
CA GLU A 116 1.34 -18.15 -0.12
C GLU A 116 1.07 -16.73 -0.60
N LEU A 117 1.65 -16.37 -1.76
CA LEU A 117 1.40 -15.07 -2.36
C LEU A 117 -0.01 -15.03 -2.96
N PRO A 118 -0.81 -13.96 -2.69
CA PRO A 118 -2.09 -13.75 -3.37
C PRO A 118 -1.91 -13.56 -4.88
N ASN A 119 -3.01 -13.50 -5.63
CA ASN A 119 -2.93 -13.21 -7.06
C ASN A 119 -2.28 -11.84 -7.33
N THR A 120 -1.33 -11.81 -8.27
CA THR A 120 -0.52 -10.61 -8.59
C THR A 120 -0.50 -10.29 -10.07
N GLU A 121 -0.16 -9.05 -10.38
CA GLU A 121 0.34 -8.62 -11.69
C GLU A 121 1.82 -8.24 -11.58
N THR A 122 2.54 -8.24 -12.69
CA THR A 122 3.93 -7.78 -12.75
C THR A 122 3.98 -6.41 -13.42
N ILE A 123 4.43 -5.38 -12.70
CA ILE A 123 4.56 -4.02 -13.19
C ILE A 123 5.99 -3.56 -12.92
N GLU A 124 6.73 -3.12 -13.95
CA GLU A 124 8.14 -2.71 -13.82
C GLU A 124 9.02 -3.76 -13.11
N ASN A 125 8.77 -5.05 -13.42
CA ASN A 125 9.42 -6.21 -12.80
C ASN A 125 9.18 -6.35 -11.28
N VAL A 126 8.17 -5.66 -10.72
CA VAL A 126 7.72 -5.80 -9.33
C VAL A 126 6.40 -6.55 -9.31
N LEU A 127 6.26 -7.53 -8.41
CA LEU A 127 4.97 -8.15 -8.16
C LEU A 127 4.08 -7.19 -7.37
N VAL A 128 2.92 -6.85 -7.93
CA VAL A 128 1.91 -5.98 -7.33
C VAL A 128 0.63 -6.79 -7.15
N LEU A 129 -0.03 -6.64 -6.01
CA LEU A 129 -1.32 -7.30 -5.76
C LEU A 129 -2.30 -7.00 -6.92
N SER A 130 -2.99 -8.02 -7.45
CA SER A 130 -3.94 -7.79 -8.55
C SER A 130 -5.05 -6.82 -8.12
N PRO A 131 -5.69 -6.09 -9.04
CA PRO A 131 -6.71 -5.11 -8.67
C PRO A 131 -7.86 -5.69 -7.82
N ALA A 132 -8.33 -6.92 -8.12
CA ALA A 132 -9.39 -7.56 -7.34
C ALA A 132 -8.94 -7.92 -5.91
N GLU A 133 -7.73 -8.47 -5.75
CA GLU A 133 -7.13 -8.74 -4.45
C GLU A 133 -6.93 -7.44 -3.65
N LEU A 134 -6.55 -6.36 -4.34
CA LEU A 134 -6.24 -5.09 -3.72
C LEU A 134 -7.50 -4.40 -3.21
N ILE A 135 -8.58 -4.40 -4.01
CA ILE A 135 -9.90 -3.93 -3.58
C ILE A 135 -10.38 -4.75 -2.39
N ALA A 136 -10.30 -6.09 -2.44
CA ALA A 136 -10.71 -6.95 -1.33
C ALA A 136 -9.93 -6.62 -0.04
N SER A 137 -8.61 -6.46 -0.14
CA SER A 137 -7.74 -6.06 0.97
C SER A 137 -8.10 -4.69 1.55
N LYS A 138 -8.50 -3.74 0.70
CA LYS A 138 -8.98 -2.41 1.11
C LYS A 138 -10.35 -2.46 1.77
N VAL A 139 -11.28 -3.29 1.30
CA VAL A 139 -12.60 -3.48 1.93
C VAL A 139 -12.44 -4.05 3.35
N ILE A 140 -11.60 -5.06 3.53
CA ILE A 140 -11.29 -5.62 4.86
C ILE A 140 -10.71 -4.54 5.78
N SER A 141 -9.75 -3.76 5.26
CA SER A 141 -9.10 -2.68 6.01
C SER A 141 -10.11 -1.58 6.38
N TYR A 142 -10.93 -1.14 5.42
CA TYR A 142 -11.99 -0.15 5.61
C TYR A 142 -12.95 -0.58 6.71
N HIS A 143 -13.47 -1.81 6.64
CA HIS A 143 -14.36 -2.37 7.65
C HIS A 143 -13.73 -2.35 9.04
N SER A 144 -12.50 -2.89 9.16
CA SER A 144 -11.80 -2.97 10.46
C SER A 144 -11.46 -1.61 11.07
N ARG A 145 -11.45 -0.55 10.26
CA ARG A 145 -11.06 0.81 10.67
C ARG A 145 -12.24 1.77 10.74
N LYS A 146 -13.49 1.30 10.56
CA LYS A 146 -14.70 2.14 10.65
C LYS A 146 -14.64 3.05 11.89
N GLY A 147 -14.90 4.35 11.70
CA GLY A 147 -14.81 5.38 12.74
C GLY A 147 -13.40 5.92 13.03
N ARG A 148 -12.36 5.44 12.33
CA ARG A 148 -10.98 5.98 12.43
C ARG A 148 -10.62 6.76 11.16
N PRO A 149 -9.71 7.76 11.24
CA PRO A 149 -9.31 8.55 10.08
C PRO A 149 -8.86 7.72 8.86
N LYS A 150 -8.14 6.60 9.08
CA LYS A 150 -7.66 5.73 8.00
C LYS A 150 -8.77 5.08 7.17
N ALA A 151 -10.00 4.96 7.70
CA ALA A 151 -11.13 4.45 6.92
C ALA A 151 -11.47 5.36 5.74
N GLY A 152 -11.32 6.68 5.87
CA GLY A 152 -11.54 7.60 4.74
C GLY A 152 -10.55 7.34 3.59
N THR A 153 -9.29 7.07 3.92
CA THR A 153 -8.27 6.71 2.92
C THR A 153 -8.55 5.36 2.26
N ASP A 154 -8.92 4.35 3.05
CA ASP A 154 -9.27 3.04 2.48
C ASP A 154 -10.52 3.13 1.60
N TRP A 155 -11.51 3.94 1.98
CA TRP A 155 -12.69 4.21 1.15
C TRP A 155 -12.31 4.89 -0.17
N ARG A 156 -11.51 5.97 -0.13
CA ARG A 156 -11.02 6.64 -1.36
C ARG A 156 -10.34 5.62 -2.28
N ASP A 157 -9.41 4.83 -1.74
CA ASP A 157 -8.65 3.83 -2.51
C ASP A 157 -9.59 2.79 -3.16
N ILE A 158 -10.68 2.36 -2.49
CA ILE A 158 -11.69 1.47 -3.08
C ILE A 158 -12.41 2.16 -4.23
N VAL A 159 -12.88 3.40 -4.02
CA VAL A 159 -13.66 4.14 -5.02
C VAL A 159 -12.84 4.36 -6.29
N VAL A 160 -11.61 4.86 -6.19
CA VAL A 160 -10.77 5.12 -7.37
C VAL A 160 -10.44 3.83 -8.13
N LEU A 161 -10.26 2.71 -7.43
CA LEU A 161 -10.05 1.41 -8.09
C LEU A 161 -11.32 0.90 -8.78
N LEU A 162 -12.51 1.11 -8.20
CA LEU A 162 -13.78 0.72 -8.82
C LEU A 162 -14.17 1.61 -9.99
N LEU A 163 -13.81 2.89 -9.96
CA LEU A 163 -13.92 3.79 -11.10
C LEU A 163 -13.01 3.33 -12.25
N ARG A 164 -11.81 2.84 -11.93
CA ARG A 164 -10.86 2.33 -12.92
C ARG A 164 -11.25 0.96 -13.49
N PHE A 165 -11.76 0.07 -12.64
CA PHE A 165 -12.07 -1.33 -12.96
C PHE A 165 -13.49 -1.72 -12.50
N PRO A 166 -14.55 -1.12 -13.07
CA PRO A 166 -15.93 -1.36 -12.65
C PRO A 166 -16.38 -2.81 -12.84
N GLU A 167 -15.78 -3.52 -13.80
CA GLU A 167 -16.05 -4.92 -14.12
C GLU A 167 -15.60 -5.90 -13.02
N LEU A 168 -14.72 -5.49 -12.11
CA LEU A 168 -14.16 -6.37 -11.09
C LEU A 168 -15.07 -6.62 -9.89
N LYS A 169 -16.26 -6.01 -9.81
CA LYS A 169 -17.16 -6.16 -8.65
C LYS A 169 -17.51 -7.63 -8.35
N GLU A 170 -17.74 -8.44 -9.39
CA GLU A 170 -18.00 -9.88 -9.23
C GLU A 170 -16.76 -10.60 -8.72
N ARG A 171 -15.60 -10.36 -9.35
CA ARG A 171 -14.31 -10.96 -8.95
C ARG A 171 -13.93 -10.63 -7.51
N VAL A 172 -14.14 -9.39 -7.07
CA VAL A 172 -13.88 -8.98 -5.68
C VAL A 172 -14.76 -9.75 -4.70
N SER A 173 -16.02 -10.02 -5.07
CA SER A 173 -16.93 -10.83 -4.26
C SER A 173 -16.40 -12.26 -4.08
N GLU A 174 -15.95 -12.88 -5.17
CA GLU A 174 -15.31 -14.21 -5.15
C GLU A 174 -14.04 -14.20 -4.29
N THR A 175 -13.19 -13.17 -4.44
CA THR A 175 -11.96 -13.02 -3.65
C THR A 175 -12.25 -12.89 -2.16
N LEU A 176 -13.24 -12.10 -1.76
CA LEU A 176 -13.63 -11.96 -0.35
C LEU A 176 -14.17 -13.28 0.22
N GLN A 177 -14.97 -14.01 -0.56
CA GLN A 177 -15.48 -15.33 -0.17
C GLN A 177 -14.35 -16.35 -0.02
N ALA A 178 -13.40 -16.38 -0.95
CA ALA A 178 -12.25 -17.28 -0.91
C ALA A 178 -11.32 -17.02 0.29
N LYS A 179 -11.30 -15.79 0.82
CA LYS A 179 -10.54 -15.41 2.01
C LYS A 179 -11.26 -15.70 3.34
N ASP A 180 -12.45 -16.32 3.29
CA ASP A 180 -13.25 -16.67 4.47
C ASP A 180 -13.47 -15.47 5.43
N VAL A 181 -13.73 -14.29 4.86
CA VAL A 181 -13.98 -13.09 5.67
C VAL A 181 -15.33 -13.17 6.37
N SER A 182 -15.46 -12.48 7.52
CA SER A 182 -16.73 -12.44 8.26
C SER A 182 -17.88 -11.87 7.42
N GLY A 183 -19.12 -12.29 7.71
CA GLY A 183 -20.32 -11.77 7.04
C GLY A 183 -20.44 -10.23 7.08
N ALA A 184 -19.96 -9.58 8.14
CA ALA A 184 -19.97 -8.12 8.25
C ALA A 184 -19.07 -7.41 7.21
N VAL A 185 -17.98 -8.07 6.77
CA VAL A 185 -17.12 -7.58 5.68
C VAL A 185 -17.85 -7.76 4.34
N LEU A 186 -18.54 -8.88 4.13
CA LEU A 186 -19.34 -9.13 2.93
C LEU A 186 -20.51 -8.13 2.81
N GLU A 187 -21.16 -7.80 3.92
CA GLU A 187 -22.19 -6.75 3.98
C GLU A 187 -21.61 -5.39 3.63
N THR A 188 -20.44 -5.05 4.19
CA THR A 188 -19.73 -3.80 3.87
C THR A 188 -19.38 -3.74 2.38
N TRP A 189 -18.95 -4.86 1.79
CA TRP A 189 -18.72 -4.94 0.35
C TRP A 189 -20.00 -4.73 -0.45
N ALA A 190 -21.10 -5.40 -0.08
CA ALA A 190 -22.39 -5.26 -0.77
C ALA A 190 -22.97 -3.84 -0.69
N GLU A 191 -22.71 -3.10 0.39
CA GLU A 191 -23.06 -1.68 0.51
C GLU A 191 -22.26 -0.81 -0.47
N ILE A 192 -20.95 -1.06 -0.58
CA ILE A 192 -20.05 -0.31 -1.47
C ILE A 192 -20.32 -0.65 -2.94
N SER A 193 -20.48 -1.93 -3.27
CA SER A 193 -20.59 -2.40 -4.66
C SER A 193 -21.86 -1.93 -5.36
N ARG A 194 -22.91 -1.63 -4.59
CA ARG A 194 -24.19 -1.07 -5.09
C ARG A 194 -24.15 0.43 -5.33
N GLN A 195 -23.13 1.12 -4.84
CA GLN A 195 -22.97 2.55 -5.11
C GLN A 195 -22.58 2.73 -6.58
N ASP A 196 -23.15 3.77 -7.18
CA ASP A 196 -22.77 4.24 -8.50
C ASP A 196 -21.78 5.38 -8.31
N PHE A 197 -20.56 5.19 -8.81
CA PHE A 197 -19.48 6.17 -8.70
C PHE A 197 -19.29 6.80 -10.07
N GLN A 198 -19.17 8.13 -10.11
CA GLN A 198 -18.91 8.88 -11.32
C GLN A 198 -17.58 9.64 -11.16
N PHE A 199 -16.86 9.83 -12.26
CA PHE A 199 -15.75 10.77 -12.28
C PHE A 199 -16.31 12.19 -12.17
N GLU A 200 -15.69 13.02 -11.34
CA GLU A 200 -15.95 14.46 -11.35
C GLU A 200 -15.33 15.06 -12.62
N ASP A 201 -16.00 16.04 -13.22
CA ASP A 201 -15.50 16.75 -14.39
C ASP A 201 -14.45 17.78 -13.91
N GLU A 202 -13.20 17.62 -14.34
CA GLU A 202 -12.04 18.40 -13.85
C GLU A 202 -12.23 19.93 -14.07
N ASP A 203 -13.15 20.35 -14.94
CA ASP A 203 -13.44 21.74 -15.28
C ASP A 203 -14.46 22.44 -14.34
N GLU A 204 -15.10 21.74 -13.38
CA GLU A 204 -16.11 22.31 -12.47
C GLU A 204 -15.55 22.91 -11.16
N ASP A 205 -14.25 22.75 -10.89
CA ASP A 205 -13.62 22.91 -9.56
C ASP A 205 -13.29 24.35 -9.09
N LEU A 206 -13.75 25.40 -9.77
CA LEU A 206 -13.40 26.80 -9.44
C LEU A 206 -14.45 27.58 -8.63
N ALA A 207 -15.45 26.89 -8.06
CA ALA A 207 -16.43 27.53 -7.19
C ALA A 207 -16.01 27.42 -5.71
N PHE A 208 -15.35 28.47 -5.19
CA PHE A 208 -15.07 28.66 -3.76
C PHE A 208 -15.94 29.77 -3.16
#